data_AF-A0A0F9HKB9-F1
#
_entry.id   AF-A0A0F9HKB9-F1
#
_cell.length_a   1.000
_cell.length_b   1.000
_cell.length_c   1.000
_cell.angle_alpha   90.00
_cell.angle_beta   90.00
_cell.angle_gamma   90.00
#
_symmetry.space_group_name_H-M   'P 1'
#
loop_
_entity.id
_entity.type
_entity.pdbx_description
1 polymer ?
#
loop_
_entity_poly.entity_id
_entity_poly.type
_entity_poly.pdbx_seq_one_letter_code
_entity_poly.pdbx_strand_id
1 'polypeptide(L)'
;MTDHFYWIWLIFLMIPLVRVIQRYIRKRNDPNYNKSSEKRVEMQLEKTSTNTIEKPVRNLARPETKDMLVLGELNRGVKSFEKIQKIIGLKHDELISILDDLEKRGLMRVEEKSGPFGPKVELYATDKGFKEYYS
;
A
#
# COMPACT_ATOMS: atom_id res chain seq x y z
N MET A 1 -25.62 -20.93 -52.34
CA MET A 1 -26.09 -19.58 -51.95
C MET A 1 -26.11 -19.44 -50.42
N THR A 2 -25.12 -19.99 -49.72
CA THR A 2 -25.05 -19.96 -48.24
C THR A 2 -23.68 -19.50 -47.73
N ASP A 3 -22.77 -19.17 -48.64
CA ASP A 3 -21.39 -18.82 -48.29
C ASP A 3 -21.22 -17.32 -47.97
N HIS A 4 -22.29 -16.53 -48.13
CA HIS A 4 -22.24 -15.08 -47.98
C HIS A 4 -22.35 -14.57 -46.53
N PHE A 5 -22.67 -15.44 -45.56
CA PHE A 5 -22.94 -15.01 -44.17
C PHE A 5 -22.02 -15.64 -43.10
N TYR A 6 -21.14 -16.57 -43.47
CA TYR A 6 -20.15 -17.13 -42.53
C TYR A 6 -19.20 -16.07 -41.96
N TRP A 7 -18.98 -14.97 -42.70
CA TRP A 7 -18.17 -13.85 -42.22
C TRP A 7 -18.82 -13.11 -41.03
N ILE A 8 -20.15 -13.05 -40.95
CA ILE A 8 -20.87 -12.45 -39.81
C ILE A 8 -20.63 -13.26 -38.52
N TRP A 9 -20.61 -14.59 -38.64
CA TRP A 9 -20.32 -15.48 -37.51
C TRP A 9 -18.84 -15.42 -37.10
N LEU A 10 -17.94 -15.20 -38.06
CA LEU A 10 -16.51 -15.01 -37.80
C LEU A 10 -16.24 -13.76 -36.95
N ILE A 11 -17.03 -12.69 -37.14
CA ILE A 11 -16.95 -11.48 -36.31
C ILE A 11 -17.38 -11.77 -34.86
N PHE A 12 -18.50 -12.48 -34.67
CA PHE A 12 -18.99 -12.86 -33.34
C PHE A 12 -18.01 -13.74 -32.56
N LEU A 13 -17.29 -14.63 -33.25
CA LEU A 13 -16.27 -15.49 -32.65
C LEU A 13 -15.00 -14.72 -32.24
N MET A 14 -14.64 -13.65 -32.97
CA MET A 14 -13.40 -12.90 -32.74
C MET A 14 -13.52 -11.83 -31.62
N ILE A 15 -14.72 -11.27 -31.40
CA ILE A 15 -14.97 -10.25 -30.36
C ILE A 15 -14.52 -10.66 -28.95
N PRO A 16 -14.78 -11.87 -28.43
CA PRO A 16 -14.32 -12.27 -27.10
C PRO A 16 -12.79 -12.44 -27.02
N LEU A 17 -12.13 -12.91 -28.08
CA LEU A 17 -10.66 -13.12 -28.09
C LEU A 17 -9.88 -11.80 -28.08
N VAL A 18 -10.35 -10.79 -28.81
CA VAL A 18 -9.68 -9.47 -28.88
C VAL A 18 -9.67 -8.76 -27.52
N ARG A 19 -10.73 -8.92 -26.69
CA ARG A 19 -10.77 -8.33 -25.34
C ARG A 19 -9.73 -8.91 -24.40
N VAL A 20 -9.43 -10.20 -24.51
CA VAL A 20 -8.41 -10.86 -23.68
C VAL A 20 -7.00 -10.37 -24.07
N ILE A 21 -6.73 -10.24 -25.37
CA ILE A 21 -5.45 -9.71 -25.89
C ILE A 21 -5.27 -8.24 -25.50
N GLN A 22 -6.31 -7.40 -25.60
CA GLN A 22 -6.24 -5.99 -25.17
C GLN A 22 -5.94 -5.84 -23.68
N ARG A 23 -6.47 -6.70 -22.81
CA ARG A 23 -6.12 -6.72 -21.37
C ARG A 23 -4.67 -7.13 -21.14
N TYR A 24 -4.13 -8.01 -21.98
CA TYR A 24 -2.75 -8.50 -21.86
C TYR A 24 -1.71 -7.51 -22.45
N ILE A 25 -2.06 -6.80 -23.53
CA ILE A 25 -1.19 -5.80 -24.19
C ILE A 25 -1.28 -4.41 -23.52
N ARG A 26 -2.40 -4.09 -22.84
CA ARG A 26 -2.53 -2.92 -21.94
C ARG A 26 -1.75 -3.11 -20.63
N LYS A 27 -0.58 -3.72 -20.71
CA LYS A 27 0.46 -3.73 -19.66
C LYS A 27 1.79 -3.18 -20.18
N ARG A 28 1.91 -2.80 -21.46
CA ARG A 28 3.21 -2.43 -22.07
C ARG A 28 3.27 -1.08 -22.79
N ASN A 29 2.24 -0.24 -22.73
CA ASN A 29 2.30 1.12 -23.29
C ASN A 29 1.72 2.18 -22.37
N ASP A 30 2.14 2.16 -21.10
CA ASP A 30 2.19 3.36 -20.27
C ASP A 30 3.65 3.86 -20.27
N PRO A 31 4.03 4.83 -21.14
CA PRO A 31 5.31 5.53 -21.00
C PRO A 31 5.32 6.46 -19.78
N ASN A 32 4.27 6.46 -18.95
CA ASN A 32 4.05 7.49 -17.93
C ASN A 32 3.73 6.94 -16.53
N TYR A 33 4.18 5.72 -16.22
CA TYR A 33 4.09 5.21 -14.85
C TYR A 33 5.25 5.69 -13.95
N ASN A 34 6.37 6.15 -14.52
CA ASN A 34 7.54 6.58 -13.73
C ASN A 34 7.77 8.09 -13.64
N LYS A 35 7.10 8.94 -14.45
CA LYS A 35 7.38 10.39 -14.41
C LYS A 35 6.67 11.14 -13.26
N SER A 36 5.63 10.56 -12.67
CA SER A 36 4.91 11.18 -11.53
C SER A 36 5.58 10.85 -10.19
N SER A 37 6.13 9.64 -10.05
CA SER A 37 6.85 9.21 -8.86
C SER A 37 8.19 9.92 -8.74
N GLU A 38 8.95 10.09 -9.82
CA GLU A 38 10.22 10.82 -9.78
C GLU A 38 10.01 12.31 -9.50
N LYS A 39 9.02 12.95 -10.12
CA LYS A 39 8.70 14.37 -9.85
C LYS A 39 8.14 14.59 -8.42
N ARG A 40 7.56 13.58 -7.77
CA ARG A 40 7.19 13.63 -6.34
C ARG A 40 8.36 13.35 -5.41
N VAL A 41 9.30 12.51 -5.83
CA VAL A 41 10.50 12.17 -5.02
C VAL A 41 11.52 13.29 -5.11
N GLU A 42 11.78 13.89 -6.28
CA GLU A 42 12.63 15.08 -6.42
C GLU A 42 12.06 16.28 -5.67
N MET A 43 10.75 16.55 -5.80
CA MET A 43 10.10 17.67 -5.10
C MET A 43 10.07 17.47 -3.56
N GLN A 44 10.38 16.27 -3.05
CA GLN A 44 10.52 15.99 -1.62
C GLN A 44 11.98 15.82 -1.16
N LEU A 45 12.88 15.37 -2.03
CA LEU A 45 14.30 15.22 -1.71
C LEU A 45 15.01 16.57 -1.72
N GLU A 46 14.64 17.48 -2.63
CA GLU A 46 15.20 18.84 -2.68
C GLU A 46 14.74 19.70 -1.49
N LYS A 47 13.53 19.47 -0.95
CA LYS A 47 13.02 20.17 0.24
C LYS A 47 13.69 19.77 1.56
N THR A 48 14.54 18.74 1.56
CA THR A 48 15.29 18.34 2.76
C THR A 48 16.70 18.95 2.79
N SER A 49 17.13 19.62 1.72
CA SER A 49 18.40 20.35 1.69
C SER A 49 18.13 21.85 1.58
N THR A 50 18.16 22.50 2.74
CA THR A 50 18.18 23.96 2.95
C THR A 50 16.84 24.72 2.96
N ASN A 51 16.67 25.46 4.06
CA ASN A 51 15.74 26.58 4.31
C ASN A 51 14.36 26.27 4.92
N THR A 52 14.36 26.29 6.25
CA THR A 52 13.34 26.80 7.17
C THR A 52 12.19 27.57 6.52
N ILE A 53 11.01 26.94 6.37
CA ILE A 53 9.68 27.60 6.40
C ILE A 53 8.65 26.63 7.02
N GLU A 54 8.39 26.85 8.30
CA GLU A 54 7.07 26.84 8.96
C GLU A 54 6.08 25.72 8.58
N LYS A 55 6.23 24.56 9.23
CA LYS A 55 5.11 23.62 9.39
C LYS A 55 4.04 24.29 10.26
N PRO A 56 2.74 24.18 9.92
CA PRO A 56 1.71 24.55 10.88
C PRO A 56 1.89 23.63 12.09
N VAL A 57 2.27 24.25 13.21
CA VAL A 57 2.45 23.62 14.50
C VAL A 57 1.10 23.03 14.90
N ARG A 58 0.89 21.75 14.59
CA ARG A 58 0.01 20.89 15.37
C ARG A 58 0.92 20.24 16.41
N ASN A 59 0.92 20.82 17.59
CA ASN A 59 1.46 20.21 18.80
C ASN A 59 0.78 18.84 19.00
N LEU A 60 1.40 17.79 18.48
CA LEU A 60 1.15 16.41 18.86
C LEU A 60 2.54 15.79 18.82
N ALA A 61 3.13 15.59 20.00
CA ALA A 61 4.49 15.13 20.19
C ALA A 61 4.81 14.04 19.16
N ARG A 62 5.89 14.21 18.39
CA ARG A 62 6.31 13.12 17.51
C ARG A 62 6.48 11.90 18.39
N PRO A 63 5.88 10.75 18.04
CA PRO A 63 6.13 9.53 18.79
C PRO A 63 7.64 9.31 18.85
N GLU A 64 8.20 9.35 20.07
CA GLU A 64 9.65 9.33 20.28
C GLU A 64 10.23 7.94 19.96
N THR A 65 9.40 6.90 20.01
CA THR A 65 9.78 5.51 19.78
C THR A 65 9.27 4.98 18.43
N LYS A 66 10.04 4.06 17.84
CA LYS A 66 9.67 3.36 16.60
C LYS A 66 8.32 2.63 16.74
N ASP A 67 8.05 2.08 17.92
CA ASP A 67 6.83 1.34 18.23
C ASP A 67 5.59 2.23 18.12
N MET A 68 5.67 3.46 18.62
CA MET A 68 4.58 4.42 18.52
C MET A 68 4.38 4.90 17.07
N LEU A 69 5.44 4.99 16.26
CA LEU A 69 5.31 5.24 14.81
C LEU A 69 4.53 4.12 14.12
N VAL A 70 4.87 2.86 14.41
CA VAL A 70 4.17 1.68 13.88
C VAL A 70 2.70 1.68 14.31
N LEU A 71 2.43 1.93 15.58
CA LEU A 71 1.08 1.98 16.13
C LEU A 71 0.24 3.12 15.50
N GLY A 72 0.87 4.28 15.26
CA GLY A 72 0.24 5.39 14.55
C GLY A 72 -0.19 5.04 13.12
N GLU A 73 0.65 4.30 12.38
CA GLU A 73 0.30 3.82 11.03
C GLU A 73 -0.81 2.75 11.06
N LEU A 74 -0.81 1.87 12.05
CA LEU A 74 -1.91 0.91 12.27
C LEU A 74 -3.23 1.64 12.56
N ASN A 75 -3.20 2.66 13.42
CA ASN A 75 -4.37 3.50 13.75
C ASN A 75 -4.90 4.29 12.54
N ARG A 76 -4.04 4.61 11.56
CA ARG A 76 -4.44 5.19 10.26
C ARG A 76 -5.08 4.17 9.31
N GLY A 77 -5.14 2.90 9.68
CA GLY A 77 -5.75 1.82 8.91
C GLY A 77 -4.80 1.11 7.94
N VAL A 78 -3.49 1.26 8.10
CA VAL A 78 -2.52 0.49 7.31
C VAL A 78 -2.46 -0.94 7.85
N LYS A 79 -2.94 -1.91 7.06
CA LYS A 79 -3.04 -3.32 7.50
C LYS A 79 -1.92 -4.23 7.02
N SER A 80 -1.09 -3.76 6.08
CA SER A 80 -0.07 -4.59 5.42
C SER A 80 1.31 -4.27 5.98
N PHE A 81 2.02 -5.29 6.44
CA PHE A 81 3.39 -5.18 6.95
C PHE A 81 4.31 -4.41 5.98
N GLU A 82 4.29 -4.76 4.70
CA GLU A 82 5.13 -4.16 3.65
C GLU A 82 4.89 -2.65 3.51
N LYS A 83 3.63 -2.22 3.68
CA LYS A 83 3.26 -0.80 3.60
C LYS A 83 3.82 -0.05 4.80
N ILE A 84 3.68 -0.61 6.00
CA ILE A 84 4.23 -0.04 7.23
C ILE A 84 5.75 0.08 7.11
N GLN A 85 6.42 -0.98 6.67
CA GLN A 85 7.85 -1.00 6.43
C GLN A 85 8.29 0.11 5.48
N LYS A 86 7.57 0.30 4.35
CA LYS A 86 7.88 1.33 3.37
C LYS A 86 7.64 2.74 3.88
N ILE A 87 6.63 2.96 4.72
CA ILE A 87 6.30 4.27 5.28
C ILE A 87 7.33 4.70 6.33
N ILE A 88 7.70 3.79 7.22
CA ILE A 88 8.60 4.08 8.35
C ILE A 88 10.08 3.93 7.94
N GLY A 89 10.38 3.12 6.93
CA GLY A 89 11.74 2.89 6.46
C GLY A 89 12.56 1.96 7.37
N LEU A 90 11.90 1.07 8.11
CA LEU A 90 12.57 0.10 8.98
C LEU A 90 13.01 -1.16 8.23
N LYS A 91 13.99 -1.86 8.82
CA LYS A 91 14.35 -3.21 8.38
C LYS A 91 13.22 -4.19 8.73
N HIS A 92 13.15 -5.28 7.98
CA HIS A 92 12.13 -6.32 8.16
C HIS A 92 12.17 -6.90 9.59
N ASP A 93 13.35 -7.32 10.04
CA ASP A 93 13.51 -7.95 11.36
C ASP A 93 13.20 -6.98 12.52
N GLU A 94 13.59 -5.71 12.38
CA GLU A 94 13.26 -4.67 13.37
C GLU A 94 11.74 -4.43 13.45
N LEU A 95 11.05 -4.42 12.31
CA LEU A 95 9.61 -4.25 12.31
C LEU A 95 8.91 -5.48 12.90
N ILE A 96 9.41 -6.70 12.63
CA ILE A 96 8.88 -7.93 13.26
C ILE A 96 9.01 -7.86 14.77
N SER A 97 10.19 -7.50 15.31
CA SER A 97 10.39 -7.45 16.77
C SER A 97 9.46 -6.42 17.42
N ILE A 98 9.25 -5.27 16.77
CA ILE A 98 8.34 -4.23 17.27
C ILE A 98 6.89 -4.72 17.26
N LEU A 99 6.45 -5.36 16.18
CA LEU A 99 5.08 -5.87 16.08
C LEU A 99 4.82 -6.99 17.11
N ASP A 100 5.79 -7.87 17.33
CA ASP A 100 5.73 -8.92 18.36
C ASP A 100 5.60 -8.31 19.77
N ASP A 101 6.37 -7.26 20.08
CA ASP A 101 6.28 -6.55 21.35
C ASP A 101 4.93 -5.81 21.51
N LEU A 102 4.42 -5.18 20.46
CA LEU A 102 3.11 -4.51 20.46
C LEU A 102 1.96 -5.52 20.61
N GLU A 103 2.09 -6.71 20.03
CA GLU A 103 1.13 -7.81 20.16
C GLU A 103 1.12 -8.38 21.58
N LYS A 104 2.30 -8.66 22.17
CA LYS A 104 2.42 -9.09 23.58
C LYS A 104 1.83 -8.08 24.55
N ARG A 105 1.96 -6.78 24.27
CA ARG A 105 1.36 -5.70 25.07
C ARG A 105 -0.16 -5.57 24.86
N GLY A 106 -0.71 -6.27 23.88
CA GLY A 106 -2.12 -6.22 23.49
C GLY A 106 -2.51 -4.88 22.87
N LEU A 107 -1.56 -4.18 22.23
CA LEU A 107 -1.82 -2.92 21.53
C LEU A 107 -2.23 -3.17 20.07
N MET A 108 -1.83 -4.30 19.50
CA MET A 108 -2.23 -4.73 18.18
C MET A 108 -2.51 -6.24 18.13
N ARG A 109 -3.02 -6.71 17.00
CA ARG A 109 -3.20 -8.12 16.70
C ARG A 109 -2.80 -8.44 15.26
N VAL A 110 -2.20 -9.61 15.06
CA VAL A 110 -1.90 -10.16 13.74
C VAL A 110 -2.96 -11.19 13.37
N GLU A 111 -3.66 -10.98 12.26
CA GLU A 111 -4.67 -11.90 11.75
C GLU A 111 -4.23 -12.47 10.40
N GLU A 112 -4.12 -13.79 10.31
CA GLU A 112 -3.97 -14.47 9.02
C GLU A 112 -5.36 -14.72 8.41
N LYS A 113 -5.60 -14.16 7.22
CA LYS A 113 -6.86 -14.32 6.48
C LYS A 113 -6.63 -15.07 5.19
N SER A 114 -7.51 -16.02 4.90
CA SER A 114 -7.56 -16.64 3.58
C SER A 114 -8.28 -15.72 2.61
N GLY A 115 -7.58 -15.23 1.59
CA GLY A 115 -8.14 -14.45 0.51
C GLY A 115 -8.28 -15.25 -0.79
N PRO A 116 -8.96 -14.70 -1.82
CA PRO A 116 -9.08 -15.33 -3.14
C PRO A 116 -7.74 -15.51 -3.86
N PHE A 117 -6.66 -14.92 -3.35
CA PHE A 117 -5.29 -15.03 -3.86
C PHE A 117 -4.34 -15.76 -2.90
N GLY A 118 -4.87 -16.50 -1.91
CA GLY A 118 -4.09 -17.23 -0.91
C GLY A 118 -4.13 -16.60 0.48
N PRO A 119 -3.43 -17.21 1.46
CA PRO A 119 -3.33 -16.68 2.81
C PRO A 119 -2.60 -15.34 2.81
N LYS A 120 -3.10 -14.41 3.61
CA LYS A 120 -2.57 -13.05 3.74
C LYS A 120 -2.57 -12.65 5.21
N VAL A 121 -1.42 -12.16 5.67
CA VAL A 121 -1.27 -11.59 7.00
C VAL A 121 -1.73 -10.13 7.00
N GLU A 122 -2.63 -9.80 7.93
CA GLU A 122 -3.12 -8.45 8.14
C GLU A 122 -2.91 -8.02 9.60
N LEU A 123 -2.56 -6.75 9.78
CA LEU A 123 -2.25 -6.15 11.07
C LEU A 123 -3.38 -5.20 11.47
N TYR A 124 -3.80 -5.27 12.72
CA TYR A 124 -4.90 -4.46 13.25
C TYR A 124 -4.51 -3.82 14.59
N ALA A 125 -4.77 -2.52 14.74
CA ALA A 125 -4.73 -1.89 16.05
C ALA A 125 -5.90 -2.36 16.91
N THR A 126 -5.66 -2.46 18.22
CA THR A 126 -6.72 -2.72 19.21
C THR A 126 -7.22 -1.40 19.80
N ASP A 127 -8.38 -1.42 20.46
CA ASP A 127 -8.91 -0.25 21.17
C ASP A 127 -7.93 0.24 22.26
N LYS A 128 -7.22 -0.69 22.89
CA LYS A 128 -6.15 -0.39 23.85
C LYS A 128 -4.98 0.33 23.18
N GLY A 129 -4.53 -0.14 22.01
CA GLY A 129 -3.48 0.50 21.22
C GLY A 129 -3.87 1.88 20.70
N PHE A 130 -5.13 2.07 20.32
CA PHE A 130 -5.67 3.38 19.97
C PHE A 130 -5.61 4.32 21.18
N LYS A 131 -6.10 3.87 22.34
CA LYS A 131 -6.06 4.66 23.57
C LYS A 131 -4.63 5.03 23.96
N GLU A 132 -3.69 4.08 23.94
CA GLU A 132 -2.28 4.30 24.28
C GLU A 132 -1.63 5.38 23.39
N TYR A 133 -1.97 5.41 22.10
CA TYR A 133 -1.38 6.35 21.16
C TYR A 133 -1.91 7.80 21.32
N TYR A 134 -3.14 7.96 21.81
CA TYR A 134 -3.80 9.26 21.99
C TYR A 134 -3.91 9.69 23.46
N SER A 135 -3.31 8.93 24.38
CA SER A 135 -3.24 9.24 25.81
C SER A 135 -2.14 10.24 26.11
#